data_AF-A0A8I1ZLI3-F1
#
_entry.id   AF-A0A8I1ZLI3-F1
#
_cell.length_a   1.000
_cell.length_b   1.000
_cell.length_c   1.000
_cell.angle_alpha   90.00
_cell.angle_beta   90.00
_cell.angle_gamma   90.00
#
_symmetry.space_group_name_H-M   'P 1'
#
loop_
_entity.id
_entity.type
_entity.pdbx_description
1 polymer ?
#
loop_
_entity_poly.entity_id
_entity_poly.type
_entity_poly.pdbx_seq_one_letter_code
_entity_poly.pdbx_strand_id
1 'polypeptide(L)'
;MKWLLNKRFAANIILLIIGAGIVFFYTLCGDSCAYLQGTIFGIELQYLGIVYVVILIFFNILKNGLIVLVLLSAGIGVEVFLIGYQVMNSTYCSYCLVFAALIFFQFILNLDWSRKLLILVFMVLGFFCFFIFFEGSAFPVYSRTINLFVQTVPAIKTV
;
A
#
# COMPACT_ATOMS: atom_id res chain seq x y z
N MET A 1 32.93 -10.36 -2.96
CA MET A 1 31.58 -10.19 -2.35
C MET A 1 31.02 -8.76 -2.35
N LYS A 2 31.81 -7.69 -2.55
CA LYS A 2 31.30 -6.30 -2.64
C LYS A 2 30.44 -6.01 -3.89
N TRP A 3 30.69 -6.70 -5.00
CA TRP A 3 29.99 -6.47 -6.27
C TRP A 3 28.51 -6.90 -6.26
N LEU A 4 28.21 -8.04 -5.62
CA LEU A 4 26.84 -8.53 -5.42
C LEU A 4 26.04 -7.63 -4.47
N LEU A 5 26.67 -7.12 -3.40
CA LEU A 5 26.04 -6.15 -2.51
C LEU A 5 25.72 -4.83 -3.20
N ASN A 6 26.64 -4.30 -4.04
CA ASN A 6 26.39 -3.07 -4.78
C ASN A 6 25.28 -3.22 -5.82
N LYS A 7 25.20 -4.36 -6.52
CA LYS A 7 24.10 -4.63 -7.46
C LYS A 7 22.74 -4.74 -6.76
N ARG A 8 22.67 -5.42 -5.60
CA ARG A 8 21.45 -5.51 -4.80
C ARG A 8 21.02 -4.15 -4.25
N PHE A 9 21.97 -3.33 -3.80
CA PHE A 9 21.70 -1.97 -3.35
C PHE A 9 21.16 -1.08 -4.48
N ALA A 10 21.78 -1.13 -5.67
CA ALA A 10 21.30 -0.38 -6.83
C ALA A 10 19.89 -0.83 -7.26
N ALA A 11 19.63 -2.14 -7.31
CA ALA A 11 18.32 -2.68 -7.62
C ALA A 11 17.26 -2.22 -6.60
N ASN A 12 17.59 -2.31 -5.30
CA ASN A 12 16.71 -1.88 -4.22
C ASN A 12 16.32 -0.40 -4.33
N ILE A 13 17.30 0.47 -4.60
CA ILE A 13 17.06 1.91 -4.73
C ILE A 13 16.22 2.22 -5.98
N ILE A 14 16.51 1.58 -7.12
CA ILE A 14 15.73 1.77 -8.35
C ILE A 14 14.27 1.35 -8.14
N LEU A 15 14.04 0.17 -7.55
CA LEU A 15 12.69 -0.33 -7.25
C LEU A 15 11.94 0.61 -6.30
N LEU A 16 12.60 1.16 -5.29
CA LEU A 16 11.99 2.13 -4.37
C LEU A 16 11.67 3.47 -5.03
N ILE A 17 12.53 3.96 -5.94
CA ILE A 17 12.25 5.16 -6.73
C ILE A 17 11.04 4.95 -7.63
N ILE A 18 10.92 3.79 -8.27
CA ILE A 18 9.75 3.44 -9.08
C ILE A 18 8.51 3.37 -8.18
N GLY A 19 8.59 2.72 -7.03
CA GLY A 19 7.50 2.65 -6.06
C GLY A 19 7.02 4.02 -5.60
N ALA A 20 7.96 4.93 -5.24
CA ALA A 20 7.65 6.31 -4.89
C ALA A 20 6.98 7.05 -6.06
N GLY A 21 7.46 6.86 -7.29
CA GLY A 21 6.88 7.44 -8.49
C GLY A 21 5.44 7.00 -8.71
N ILE A 22 5.13 5.72 -8.52
CA ILE A 22 3.75 5.20 -8.68
C ILE A 22 2.81 5.82 -7.65
N VAL A 23 3.23 5.88 -6.38
CA VAL A 23 2.42 6.51 -5.32
C VAL A 23 2.19 7.99 -5.61
N PHE A 24 3.19 8.70 -6.14
CA PHE A 24 3.05 10.09 -6.55
C PHE A 24 2.10 10.25 -7.74
N PHE A 25 2.23 9.43 -8.79
CA PHE A 25 1.31 9.45 -9.93
C PHE A 25 -0.12 9.16 -9.53
N TYR A 26 -0.31 8.24 -8.58
CA TYR A 26 -1.61 7.95 -8.00
C TYR A 26 -2.27 9.18 -7.34
N THR A 27 -1.51 10.01 -6.63
CA THR A 27 -2.05 11.26 -6.05
C THR A 27 -2.44 12.31 -7.09
N LEU A 28 -1.82 12.28 -8.28
CA LEU A 28 -2.08 13.23 -9.36
C LEU A 28 -3.19 12.80 -10.31
N CYS A 29 -3.35 11.48 -10.53
CA CYS A 29 -4.19 10.93 -11.60
C CYS A 29 -5.46 10.23 -11.05
N GLY A 30 -6.09 10.81 -10.03
CA GLY A 30 -7.09 10.23 -9.10
C GLY A 30 -8.35 9.54 -9.66
N ASP A 31 -8.47 9.31 -10.97
CA ASP A 31 -9.66 8.73 -11.61
C ASP A 31 -9.74 7.20 -11.47
N SER A 32 -8.63 6.46 -11.57
CA SER A 32 -8.69 4.98 -11.62
C SER A 32 -8.81 4.29 -10.27
N CYS A 33 -8.72 5.04 -9.17
CA CYS A 33 -8.68 4.49 -7.82
C CYS A 33 -9.67 5.20 -6.87
N ALA A 34 -10.56 6.03 -7.41
CA ALA A 34 -11.65 6.67 -6.67
C ALA A 34 -12.57 5.68 -5.94
N TYR A 35 -12.56 4.41 -6.36
CA TYR A 35 -13.36 3.33 -5.77
C TYR A 35 -12.65 2.55 -4.66
N LEU A 36 -11.34 2.76 -4.46
CA LEU A 36 -10.54 2.14 -3.40
C LEU A 36 -10.08 3.20 -2.40
N GLN A 37 -11.04 3.85 -1.74
CA GLN A 37 -10.75 4.72 -0.61
C GLN A 37 -10.85 3.89 0.67
N GLY A 38 -9.71 3.70 1.33
CA GLY A 38 -9.62 3.09 2.64
C GLY A 38 -8.88 4.03 3.59
N THR A 39 -9.35 4.08 4.83
CA THR A 39 -8.71 4.82 5.91
C THR A 39 -8.26 3.86 6.99
N ILE A 40 -7.12 4.14 7.58
CA ILE A 40 -6.63 3.46 8.79
C ILE A 40 -6.43 4.54 9.84
N PHE A 41 -7.14 4.42 10.97
CA PHE A 41 -7.17 5.46 12.01
C PHE A 41 -7.51 6.87 11.47
N GLY A 42 -8.36 6.94 10.43
CA GLY A 42 -8.73 8.21 9.78
C GLY A 42 -7.67 8.79 8.84
N ILE A 43 -6.52 8.12 8.65
CA ILE A 43 -5.51 8.49 7.65
C ILE A 43 -5.78 7.72 6.37
N GLU A 44 -5.86 8.42 5.24
CA GLU A 44 -6.03 7.78 3.95
C GLU A 44 -4.83 6.90 3.60
N LEU A 45 -5.11 5.72 3.01
CA LEU A 45 -4.09 4.76 2.60
C LEU A 45 -2.99 5.36 1.71
N GLN A 46 -3.34 6.40 0.95
CA GLN A 46 -2.44 7.16 0.08
C GLN A 46 -1.20 7.63 0.84
N TYR A 47 -1.42 8.30 1.97
CA TYR A 47 -0.37 8.90 2.78
C TYR A 47 0.43 7.82 3.52
N LEU A 48 -0.24 6.75 3.98
CA LEU A 48 0.44 5.62 4.60
C LEU A 48 1.41 4.93 3.65
N GLY A 49 1.03 4.77 2.37
CA GLY A 49 1.91 4.27 1.32
C GLY A 49 3.15 5.14 1.13
N ILE A 50 2.98 6.47 1.06
CA ILE A 50 4.10 7.43 0.94
C ILE A 50 5.06 7.29 2.14
N VAL A 51 4.52 7.34 3.36
CA VAL A 51 5.30 7.25 4.60
C VAL A 51 6.07 5.93 4.64
N TYR A 52 5.43 4.81 4.28
CA TYR A 52 6.07 3.51 4.23
C TYR A 52 7.25 3.46 3.24
N VAL A 53 7.10 3.99 2.03
CA VAL A 53 8.19 4.03 1.03
C VAL A 53 9.35 4.92 1.50
N VAL A 54 9.05 6.08 2.10
CA VAL A 54 10.08 6.99 2.63
C VAL A 54 10.91 6.30 3.73
N ILE A 55 10.23 5.61 4.66
CA ILE A 55 10.89 4.85 5.72
C ILE A 55 11.76 3.72 5.11
N LEU A 56 11.26 3.00 4.10
CA LEU A 56 12.04 1.97 3.42
C LEU A 56 13.30 2.54 2.75
N ILE A 57 13.20 3.67 2.05
CA ILE A 57 14.36 4.33 1.42
C ILE A 57 15.38 4.72 2.48
N PHE A 58 14.94 5.34 3.57
CA PHE A 58 15.80 5.75 4.67
C PHE A 58 16.59 4.57 5.26
N PHE A 59 15.92 3.47 5.59
CA PHE A 59 16.59 2.28 6.14
C PHE A 59 17.43 1.52 5.10
N ASN A 60 17.11 1.61 3.81
CA ASN A 60 17.96 1.08 2.74
C ASN A 60 19.29 1.84 2.67
N ILE A 61 19.26 3.18 2.79
CA ILE A 61 20.47 4.03 2.80
C ILE A 61 21.35 3.70 4.00
N LEU A 62 20.75 3.47 5.18
CA LEU A 62 21.46 3.02 6.38
C LEU A 62 22.00 1.58 6.27
N LYS A 63 21.68 0.86 5.18
CA LYS A 63 22.08 -0.54 4.93
C LYS A 63 21.67 -1.49 6.04
N ASN A 64 20.59 -1.17 6.76
CA ASN A 64 20.11 -1.99 7.86
C ASN A 64 19.16 -3.08 7.35
N GLY A 65 19.75 -4.16 6.83
CA GLY A 65 19.01 -5.25 6.17
C GLY A 65 17.96 -5.93 7.05
N LEU A 66 18.14 -5.93 8.37
CA LEU A 66 17.16 -6.53 9.30
C LEU A 66 15.88 -5.70 9.35
N ILE A 67 16.00 -4.38 9.54
CA ILE A 67 14.83 -3.49 9.59
C ILE A 67 14.12 -3.46 8.24
N VAL A 68 14.86 -3.42 7.14
CA VAL A 68 14.29 -3.49 5.79
C VAL A 68 13.54 -4.80 5.57
N LEU A 69 14.09 -5.94 5.99
CA LEU A 69 13.42 -7.24 5.90
C LEU A 69 12.13 -7.26 6.71
N VAL A 70 12.15 -6.74 7.94
CA VAL A 70 10.97 -6.63 8.81
C VAL A 70 9.89 -5.79 8.15
N LEU A 71 10.23 -4.58 7.70
CA LEU A 71 9.28 -3.67 7.06
C LEU A 71 8.68 -4.28 5.79
N LEU A 72 9.52 -4.89 4.94
CA LEU A 72 9.05 -5.56 3.73
C LEU A 72 8.14 -6.74 4.04
N SER A 73 8.48 -7.57 5.04
CA SER A 73 7.64 -8.70 5.43
C SER A 73 6.27 -8.25 5.94
N ALA A 74 6.21 -7.19 6.76
CA ALA A 74 4.97 -6.57 7.18
C ALA A 74 4.19 -6.00 5.99
N GLY A 75 4.88 -5.32 5.07
CA GLY A 75 4.30 -4.80 3.83
C GLY A 75 3.65 -5.90 2.99
N ILE A 76 4.27 -7.08 2.85
CA ILE A 76 3.62 -8.21 2.15
C ILE A 76 2.32 -8.63 2.83
N GLY A 77 2.30 -8.71 4.17
CA GLY A 77 1.08 -9.03 4.90
C GLY A 77 -0.06 -8.03 4.63
N VAL A 78 0.29 -6.75 4.60
CA VAL A 78 -0.63 -5.65 4.26
C VAL A 78 -1.17 -5.79 2.83
N GLU A 79 -0.28 -5.94 1.84
CA GLU A 79 -0.68 -6.04 0.43
C GLU A 79 -1.55 -7.27 0.17
N VAL A 80 -1.28 -8.40 0.83
CA VAL A 80 -2.13 -9.60 0.75
C VAL A 80 -3.56 -9.31 1.24
N PHE A 81 -3.69 -8.59 2.36
CA PHE A 81 -5.01 -8.17 2.86
C PHE A 81 -5.72 -7.24 1.85
N LEU A 82 -5.01 -6.23 1.33
CA LEU A 82 -5.58 -5.26 0.39
C LEU A 82 -5.98 -5.87 -0.95
N ILE A 83 -5.22 -6.84 -1.46
CA ILE A 83 -5.60 -7.61 -2.65
C ILE A 83 -6.85 -8.45 -2.35
N GLY A 84 -6.91 -9.09 -1.18
CA GLY A 84 -8.10 -9.81 -0.73
C GLY A 84 -9.35 -8.91 -0.71
N TYR A 85 -9.21 -7.70 -0.17
CA TYR A 85 -10.28 -6.70 -0.14
C TYR A 85 -10.74 -6.29 -1.55
N GLN A 86 -9.80 -6.10 -2.50
CA GLN A 86 -10.12 -5.79 -3.91
C GLN A 86 -10.91 -6.91 -4.59
N VAL A 87 -10.50 -8.17 -4.36
CA VAL A 87 -11.17 -9.35 -4.92
C VAL A 87 -12.59 -9.51 -4.34
N MET A 88 -12.75 -9.33 -3.03
CA MET A 88 -14.07 -9.44 -2.38
C MET A 88 -15.06 -8.39 -2.87
N ASN A 89 -14.59 -7.18 -3.16
CA ASN A 89 -15.43 -6.06 -3.59
C ASN A 89 -15.46 -5.85 -5.12
N SER A 90 -14.89 -6.79 -5.90
CA SER A 90 -14.82 -6.72 -7.37
C SER A 90 -14.29 -5.40 -7.93
N THR A 91 -13.45 -4.70 -7.16
CA THR A 91 -12.95 -3.37 -7.49
C THR A 91 -11.43 -3.42 -7.48
N TYR A 92 -10.83 -3.24 -8.65
CA TYR A 92 -9.38 -3.40 -8.84
C TYR A 92 -8.73 -2.06 -9.11
N CYS A 93 -7.66 -1.76 -8.37
CA CYS A 93 -6.83 -0.59 -8.66
C CYS A 93 -5.48 -1.04 -9.20
N SER A 94 -5.23 -0.75 -10.48
CA SER A 94 -3.99 -1.15 -11.17
C SER A 94 -2.75 -0.59 -10.47
N TYR A 95 -2.81 0.64 -9.94
CA TYR A 95 -1.69 1.25 -9.21
C TYR A 95 -1.32 0.49 -7.94
N CYS A 96 -2.32 0.08 -7.15
CA CYS A 96 -2.10 -0.72 -5.93
C CYS A 96 -1.50 -2.09 -6.26
N LEU A 97 -2.00 -2.76 -7.31
CA LEU A 97 -1.46 -4.05 -7.77
C LEU A 97 0.01 -3.94 -8.22
N VAL A 98 0.37 -2.88 -8.95
CA VAL A 98 1.77 -2.66 -9.35
C VAL A 98 2.63 -2.34 -8.12
N PHE A 99 2.14 -1.54 -7.17
CA PHE A 99 2.84 -1.26 -5.93
C PHE A 99 3.09 -2.55 -5.12
N ALA A 100 2.07 -3.40 -4.96
CA ALA A 100 2.19 -4.72 -4.33
C ALA A 100 3.25 -5.59 -5.03
N ALA A 101 3.26 -5.61 -6.37
CA ALA A 101 4.27 -6.35 -7.13
C ALA A 101 5.69 -5.82 -6.87
N LEU A 102 5.89 -4.50 -6.78
CA LEU A 102 7.19 -3.91 -6.46
C LEU A 102 7.66 -4.29 -5.06
N ILE A 103 6.78 -4.22 -4.06
CA ILE A 103 7.11 -4.64 -2.68
C ILE A 103 7.44 -6.14 -2.64
N PHE A 104 6.71 -6.97 -3.39
CA PHE A 104 7.00 -8.40 -3.54
C PHE A 104 8.38 -8.67 -4.14
N PHE A 105 8.73 -8.02 -5.24
CA PHE A 105 10.08 -8.13 -5.82
C PHE A 105 11.17 -7.64 -4.86
N GLN A 106 10.93 -6.52 -4.18
CA GLN A 106 11.86 -5.98 -3.20
C GLN A 106 12.06 -6.94 -2.02
N PHE A 107 10.98 -7.57 -1.54
CA PHE A 107 11.03 -8.58 -0.49
C PHE A 107 11.86 -9.79 -0.92
N ILE A 108 11.65 -10.32 -2.13
CA ILE A 108 12.46 -11.44 -2.67
C ILE A 108 13.95 -11.08 -2.71
N LEU A 109 14.30 -9.87 -3.15
CA LEU A 109 15.71 -9.44 -3.24
C LEU A 109 16.39 -9.33 -1.87
N ASN A 110 15.62 -9.02 -0.83
CA ASN A 110 16.11 -8.86 0.54
C ASN A 110 15.81 -10.08 1.42
N LEU A 111 15.28 -11.17 0.84
CA LEU A 111 14.85 -12.35 1.57
C LEU A 111 16.04 -13.07 2.23
N ASP A 112 15.96 -13.25 3.54
CA ASP A 112 16.92 -14.02 4.33
C ASP A 112 16.23 -15.20 5.00
N TRP A 113 16.38 -16.39 4.39
CA TRP A 113 15.77 -17.63 4.87
C TRP A 113 16.20 -18.05 6.28
N SER A 114 17.36 -17.56 6.76
CA SER A 114 17.80 -17.82 8.13
C SER A 114 16.85 -17.21 9.18
N ARG A 115 16.06 -16.20 8.78
CA ARG A 115 15.13 -15.45 9.64
C ARG A 115 13.66 -15.72 9.32
N LYS A 116 13.33 -16.88 8.76
CA LYS A 116 11.96 -17.26 8.34
C LYS A 116 10.87 -17.03 9.40
N LEU A 117 11.17 -17.30 10.68
CA LEU A 117 10.21 -17.12 11.77
C LEU A 117 9.87 -15.62 11.94
N LEU A 118 10.88 -14.78 11.93
CA LEU A 118 10.73 -13.33 12.06
C LEU A 118 9.95 -12.76 10.87
N ILE A 119 10.26 -13.21 9.66
CA ILE A 119 9.49 -12.88 8.45
C ILE A 119 8.01 -13.23 8.61
N LEU A 120 7.72 -14.46 9.03
CA LEU A 120 6.34 -14.94 9.16
C LEU A 120 5.57 -14.17 10.23
N VAL A 121 6.19 -13.90 11.38
CA VAL A 121 5.58 -13.11 12.46
C VAL A 121 5.21 -11.71 11.96
N PHE A 122 6.11 -10.99 11.30
CA PHE A 122 5.82 -9.64 10.83
C PHE A 122 4.84 -9.61 9.66
N MET A 123 4.85 -10.60 8.78
CA MET A 123 3.83 -10.75 7.72
C MET A 123 2.44 -10.96 8.32
N VAL A 124 2.31 -11.85 9.30
CA VAL A 124 1.05 -12.10 10.01
C VAL A 124 0.60 -10.85 10.77
N LEU A 125 1.51 -10.16 11.45
CA LEU A 125 1.21 -8.91 12.15
C LEU A 125 0.73 -7.81 11.20
N GLY A 126 1.38 -7.63 10.05
CA GLY A 126 0.97 -6.65 9.04
C GLY A 126 -0.44 -6.93 8.51
N PHE A 127 -0.72 -8.20 8.21
CA PHE A 127 -2.05 -8.64 7.77
C PHE A 127 -3.12 -8.36 8.83
N PHE A 128 -2.91 -8.80 10.08
CA PHE A 128 -3.91 -8.62 11.15
C PHE A 128 -4.08 -7.17 11.57
N CYS A 129 -3.02 -6.36 11.51
CA CYS A 129 -3.10 -4.92 11.75
C CYS A 129 -4.10 -4.27 10.79
N PHE A 130 -3.97 -4.54 9.49
CA PHE A 130 -4.93 -4.03 8.51
C PHE A 130 -6.30 -4.67 8.66
N PHE A 131 -6.38 -5.98 8.94
CA PHE A 131 -7.65 -6.65 9.18
C PHE A 131 -8.50 -5.98 10.28
N ILE A 132 -7.87 -5.49 11.34
CA ILE A 132 -8.56 -4.87 12.48
C ILE A 132 -8.85 -3.39 12.25
N PHE A 133 -7.91 -2.64 11.68
CA PHE A 133 -7.97 -1.17 11.64
C PHE A 133 -8.36 -0.58 10.28
N PHE A 134 -8.44 -1.39 9.23
CA PHE A 134 -8.79 -0.92 7.90
C PHE A 134 -10.29 -0.70 7.76
N GLU A 135 -10.67 0.54 7.51
CA GLU A 135 -12.03 0.93 7.12
C GLU A 135 -12.03 1.21 5.62
N GLY A 136 -12.47 0.22 4.85
CA GLY A 136 -12.63 0.36 3.40
C GLY A 136 -14.04 0.80 3.02
N SER A 137 -14.15 1.73 2.08
CA SER A 137 -15.42 2.03 1.41
C SER A 137 -15.33 1.62 -0.06
N ALA A 138 -16.21 0.72 -0.49
CA ALA A 138 -16.39 0.37 -1.92
C ALA A 138 -17.39 1.30 -2.63
N PHE A 139 -17.89 2.33 -1.92
CA PHE A 139 -18.84 3.28 -2.47
C PHE A 139 -18.10 4.41 -3.19
N PRO A 140 -18.50 4.77 -4.42
CA PRO A 140 -17.83 5.81 -5.18
C PRO A 140 -17.99 7.17 -4.52
N VAL A 141 -16.96 8.01 -4.63
CA VAL A 141 -16.91 9.39 -4.09
C VAL A 141 -18.12 10.23 -4.52
N TYR A 142 -18.67 10.02 -5.71
CA TYR A 142 -19.87 10.74 -6.16
C TYR A 142 -21.10 10.48 -5.28
N SER A 143 -21.21 9.31 -4.64
CA SER A 143 -22.31 9.02 -3.70
C SER A 143 -22.20 9.84 -2.41
N ARG A 144 -20.99 10.23 -2.00
CA ARG A 144 -20.76 11.14 -0.87
C ARG A 144 -21.21 12.55 -1.22
N THR A 145 -20.93 13.01 -2.44
CA THR A 145 -21.40 14.32 -2.94
C THR A 145 -22.90 14.35 -3.14
N ILE A 146 -23.52 13.27 -3.64
CA ILE A 146 -24.99 13.15 -3.77
C ILE A 146 -25.66 13.17 -2.40
N ASN A 147 -25.14 12.49 -1.37
CA ASN A 147 -25.77 12.54 -0.04
C ASN A 147 -25.69 13.94 0.61
N LEU A 148 -24.62 14.69 0.36
CA LEU A 148 -24.54 16.10 0.77
C LEU A 148 -25.49 16.98 -0.05
N PHE A 149 -25.59 16.76 -1.36
CA PHE A 149 -26.55 17.49 -2.21
C PHE A 149 -28.01 17.16 -1.86
N VAL A 150 -28.35 15.89 -1.61
CA VAL A 150 -29.71 15.43 -1.27
C VAL A 150 -30.19 16.00 0.06
N GLN A 151 -29.30 16.24 1.04
CA GLN A 151 -29.68 16.97 2.25
C GLN A 151 -29.94 18.47 2.02
N THR A 152 -29.42 19.05 0.93
CA THR A 152 -29.56 20.48 0.62
C THR A 152 -30.62 20.82 -0.43
N VAL A 153 -31.16 19.85 -1.16
CA VAL A 153 -32.22 20.08 -2.14
C VAL A 153 -33.58 19.84 -1.46
N PRO A 154 -34.42 20.87 -1.25
CA PRO A 154 -35.78 20.63 -0.76
C PRO A 154 -36.50 19.74 -1.76
N ALA A 155 -37.12 18.68 -1.25
CA ALA A 155 -37.86 17.70 -2.04
C ALA A 155 -38.76 18.40 -3.08
N ILE A 156 -38.39 18.29 -4.36
CA ILE A 156 -39.27 18.68 -5.45
C ILE A 156 -40.42 17.68 -5.41
N LYS A 157 -41.54 18.14 -4.86
CA LYS A 157 -42.82 17.44 -4.87
C LYS A 157 -43.24 17.36 -6.34
N THR A 158 -43.03 16.20 -6.97
CA THR A 158 -43.57 15.92 -8.30
C THR A 158 -45.09 15.89 -8.19
N VAL A 159 -45.74 16.84 -8.87
CA VAL A 159 -47.20 16.89 -9.11
C VAL A 159 -47.57 15.85 -10.15
#